data_AF-A0A8T3ZD01-F1
#
_entry.id   AF-A0A8T3ZD01-F1
#
_cell.length_a   1.000
_cell.length_b   1.000
_cell.length_c   1.000
_cell.angle_alpha   90.00
_cell.angle_beta   90.00
_cell.angle_gamma   90.00
#
_symmetry.space_group_name_H-M   'P 1'
#
loop_
_entity.id
_entity.type
_entity.pdbx_description
1 polymer ?
#
loop_
_entity_poly.entity_id
_entity_poly.type
_entity_poly.pdbx_seq_one_letter_code
_entity_poly.pdbx_strand_id
1 'polypeptide(L)' 'MSKVKPLGKKIKLIAARKQRAPRWADIKSFGMKRARTRRIRTVTKHWRRGKLKV' A
#
# COMPACT_ATOMS: atom_id res chain seq x y z
N MET A 1 8.09 -17.60 5.45
CA MET A 1 7.39 -16.75 6.46
C MET A 1 7.11 -17.61 7.67
N SER A 2 7.25 -17.11 8.90
CA SER A 2 6.87 -17.91 10.08
C SER A 2 5.36 -18.11 10.13
N LYS A 3 4.93 -19.34 10.49
CA LYS A 3 3.54 -19.75 10.58
C LYS A 3 2.85 -19.13 11.80
N VAL A 4 3.56 -19.08 12.93
CA VAL A 4 3.09 -18.47 14.17
C VAL A 4 3.75 -17.09 14.34
N LYS A 5 2.94 -16.08 14.65
CA LYS A 5 3.40 -14.70 14.90
C LYS A 5 2.66 -14.15 16.12
N PRO A 6 3.36 -13.48 17.06
CA PRO A 6 2.70 -12.76 18.13
C PRO A 6 1.68 -11.76 17.59
N LEU A 7 0.59 -11.53 18.32
CA LEU A 7 -0.52 -10.67 17.90
C LEU A 7 -0.04 -9.26 17.52
N GLY A 8 0.82 -8.65 18.33
CA GLY A 8 1.37 -7.32 18.05
C GLY A 8 2.14 -7.25 16.72
N LYS A 9 2.91 -8.31 16.40
CA LYS A 9 3.60 -8.42 15.11
C LYS A 9 2.61 -8.59 13.96
N LYS A 10 1.51 -9.34 14.17
CA LYS A 10 0.45 -9.53 13.17
C LYS A 10 -0.25 -8.22 12.84
N ILE A 11 -0.60 -7.41 13.85
CA ILE A 11 -1.24 -6.10 13.68
C ILE A 11 -0.34 -5.14 12.90
N LYS A 12 0.95 -5.05 13.27
CA LYS A 12 1.92 -4.21 12.55
C LYS A 12 2.07 -4.61 11.08
N LEU A 13 2.06 -5.91 10.77
CA LEU A 13 2.11 -6.41 9.39
C LEU A 13 0.84 -6.10 8.60
N ILE A 14 -0.34 -6.15 9.22
CA ILE A 14 -1.60 -5.74 8.60
C ILE A 14 -1.57 -4.25 8.27
N ALA A 15 -1.17 -3.41 9.22
CA ALA A 15 -1.07 -1.96 9.02
C ALA A 15 -0.05 -1.58 7.93
N ALA A 16 1.05 -2.33 7.82
CA ALA A 16 2.06 -2.12 6.79
C ALA A 16 1.56 -2.45 5.37
N ARG A 17 0.56 -3.33 5.24
CA ARG A 17 -0.04 -3.68 3.95
C ARG A 17 -1.04 -2.60 3.52
N LYS A 18 -0.52 -1.50 2.97
CA LYS A 18 -1.35 -0.45 2.36
C LYS A 18 -1.82 -0.89 0.97
N GLN A 19 -3.13 -0.80 0.75
CA GLN A 19 -3.72 -0.97 -0.57
C GLN A 19 -3.57 0.29 -1.41
N ARG A 20 -3.65 0.13 -2.74
CA ARG A 20 -3.61 1.26 -3.66
C ARG A 20 -4.91 2.07 -3.54
N ALA A 21 -4.79 3.38 -3.68
CA ALA A 21 -5.96 4.24 -3.77
C ALA A 21 -6.87 3.79 -4.95
N PRO A 22 -8.20 3.81 -4.77
CA PRO A 22 -9.13 3.49 -5.84
C PRO A 22 -9.13 4.56 -6.94
N ARG A 23 -9.53 4.18 -8.15
CA ARG A 23 -9.46 5.06 -9.34
C ARG A 23 -10.31 6.33 -9.23
N TRP A 24 -11.42 6.29 -8.51
CA TRP A 24 -12.24 7.48 -8.29
C TRP A 24 -11.50 8.56 -7.49
N ALA A 25 -10.59 8.18 -6.57
CA ALA A 25 -9.81 9.13 -5.78
C ALA A 25 -8.76 9.85 -6.65
N ASP A 26 -8.17 9.12 -7.61
CA ASP A 26 -7.30 9.72 -8.64
C ASP A 26 -8.07 10.73 -9.50
N ILE A 27 -9.29 10.39 -9.90
CA ILE A 27 -10.16 11.27 -10.71
C ILE A 27 -10.53 12.53 -9.94
N LYS A 28 -10.89 12.41 -8.65
CA LYS A 28 -11.20 13.56 -7.79
C LYS A 28 -10.01 14.50 -7.61
N SER A 29 -8.79 13.96 -7.54
CA SER A 29 -7.58 14.76 -7.27
C SER A 29 -6.93 15.36 -8.51
N PHE A 30 -6.94 14.65 -9.63
CA PHE A 30 -6.20 15.05 -10.85
C PHE A 30 -7.12 15.35 -12.05
N GLY A 31 -8.40 15.00 -11.98
CA GLY A 31 -9.31 15.03 -13.11
C GLY A 31 -9.15 13.82 -14.05
N MET A 32 -10.14 13.60 -14.91
CA MET A 32 -10.30 12.37 -15.68
C MET A 32 -9.13 12.08 -16.65
N LYS A 33 -8.63 13.11 -17.35
CA LYS A 33 -7.54 12.98 -18.33
C LYS A 33 -6.21 12.62 -17.65
N ARG A 34 -5.90 13.27 -16.52
CA ARG A 34 -4.64 13.05 -15.79
C ARG A 34 -4.69 11.82 -14.90
N ALA A 35 -5.84 11.41 -14.39
CA ALA A 35 -5.99 10.18 -13.64
C ALA A 35 -5.61 8.94 -14.48
N ARG A 36 -5.68 8.98 -15.82
CA ARG A 36 -5.22 7.88 -16.70
C ARG A 36 -3.72 7.60 -16.54
N THR A 37 -2.91 8.64 -16.40
CA THR A 37 -1.45 8.55 -16.39
C THR A 37 -0.83 8.78 -15.02
N ARG A 38 -1.44 9.59 -14.17
CA ARG A 38 -1.02 9.87 -12.79
C ARG A 38 -1.91 9.13 -11.80
N ARG A 39 -1.27 8.54 -10.78
CA ARG A 39 -1.94 7.88 -9.66
C ARG A 39 -1.44 8.46 -8.35
N ILE A 40 -2.33 8.54 -7.36
CA ILE A 40 -1.93 8.85 -5.98
C ILE A 40 -0.97 7.75 -5.54
N ARG A 41 0.29 8.12 -5.27
CA ARG A 41 1.32 7.15 -4.88
C ARG A 41 1.09 6.72 -3.44
N THR A 42 0.39 5.62 -3.26
CA THR A 42 0.47 4.82 -2.02
C THR A 42 1.71 3.93 -2.13
N VAL A 43 2.83 4.39 -1.57
CA VAL A 43 4.09 3.62 -1.60
C VAL A 43 3.99 2.42 -0.66
N THR A 44 3.76 1.25 -1.25
CA THR A 44 3.94 -0.05 -0.57
C THR A 44 5.26 -0.65 -1.04
N LYS A 45 6.18 -0.93 -0.11
CA LYS A 45 7.47 -1.55 -0.43
C LYS A 45 7.23 -2.94 -1.03
N HIS A 46 7.95 -3.25 -2.12
CA HIS A 46 7.93 -4.59 -2.68
C HIS A 46 8.62 -5.56 -1.71
N TRP A 47 7.95 -6.63 -1.31
CA TRP A 47 8.41 -7.54 -0.26
C TRP A 47 9.81 -8.15 -0.50
N ARG A 48 10.19 -8.39 -1.77
CA ARG A 48 11.56 -8.84 -2.13
C ARG A 48 12.62 -7.74 -2.12
N ARG A 49 12.24 -6.50 -2.45
CA ARG A 49 13.20 -5.40 -2.71
C ARG A 49 13.35 -4.46 -1.51
N GLY A 50 12.36 -4.40 -0.62
CA GLY A 50 12.38 -3.59 0.58
C GLY A 50 11.80 -4.36 1.75
N LYS A 51 12.64 -4.62 2.76
CA LYS A 51 12.21 -5.29 3.99
C LYS A 51 11.44 -4.31 4.89
N LEU A 52 10.39 -4.79 5.51
CA LEU A 52 9.69 -4.09 6.60
C LEU A 52 10.49 -4.33 7.89
N LYS A 53 10.92 -3.27 8.57
CA LYS A 53 11.62 -3.36 9.87
C LYS A 53 10.61 -3.55 11.00
N VAL A 54 9.94 -4.72 11.03
CA VAL A 54 8.79 -5.05 11.91
C VAL A 54 9.04 -6.29 12.74
#